data_AF-A0A3C0BGK4-F1
#
_entry.id   AF-A0A3C0BGK4-F1
#
_cell.length_a   1.000
_cell.length_b   1.000
_cell.length_c   1.000
_cell.angle_alpha   90.00
_cell.angle_beta   90.00
_cell.angle_gamma   90.00
#
_symmetry.space_group_name_H-M   'P 1'
#
loop_
_entity.id
_entity.type
_entity.pdbx_description
1 polymer ?
#
loop_
_entity_poly.entity_id
_entity_poly.type
_entity_poly.pdbx_seq_one_letter_code
_entity_poly.pdbx_strand_id
1 'polypeptide(L)'
;NMDKFWESWQELSIHPENQASRQAVVTRGESLTDSINQRYESLQGINTLLNGDIDATIKQVNNYANQIAALNGEIVRSKGMGDNPNDLLDQRDNLVDKLSKLVNITRSDRDDDEFMVHVDGRVLVQGGIARGFDLKTVVDNNGNSQLVWKETGDNAVVRGGQLGALIELRDTDVRNEMQSLNTMTMNFADLVNDVHRNAVGANGTTGLDFFTEHPFVENVNGNYDVNGDGLMDHSYVFRFTGTNRLNAQEQIGLEGTMTFSAPSGTVNVAYHSTDTVADVVSRINDSNGEVKAYLDRNNNLVLKATTAQAQENPDFVIRHVEDSGMFLTGYAGILNGSGAAGAYDFNRADAVNNLAGAQFAVTPMVNPSAYITVNPAIKSDVMSVAAGFT
;
A
#
# COMPACT_ATOMS: atom_id res chain seq x y z
N ASN A 1 7.13 -4.03 -23.53
CA ASN A 1 8.10 -4.92 -22.85
C ASN A 1 7.48 -6.22 -22.41
N MET A 2 6.25 -6.21 -21.88
CA MET A 2 5.51 -7.44 -21.57
C MET A 2 5.37 -8.39 -22.77
N ASP A 3 4.94 -7.89 -23.93
CA ASP A 3 4.79 -8.72 -25.14
C ASP A 3 6.10 -9.39 -25.55
N LYS A 4 7.20 -8.63 -25.56
CA LYS A 4 8.54 -9.14 -25.88
C LYS A 4 9.02 -10.20 -24.89
N PHE A 5 8.64 -10.08 -23.61
CA PHE A 5 8.92 -11.11 -22.61
C PHE A 5 8.17 -12.40 -22.94
N TRP A 6 6.88 -12.32 -23.24
CA TRP A 6 6.10 -13.50 -23.64
C TRP A 6 6.53 -14.12 -24.97
N GLU A 7 6.89 -13.30 -25.96
CA GLU A 7 7.49 -13.77 -27.22
C GLU A 7 8.76 -14.58 -26.96
N SER A 8 9.62 -14.15 -26.04
CA SER A 8 10.83 -14.90 -25.69
C SER A 8 10.54 -16.24 -25.01
N TRP A 9 9.48 -16.31 -24.19
CA TRP A 9 9.01 -17.56 -23.61
C TRP A 9 8.42 -18.50 -24.66
N GLN A 10 7.68 -17.96 -25.63
CA GLN A 10 7.16 -18.73 -26.76
C GLN A 10 8.31 -19.33 -27.57
N GLU A 11 9.34 -18.56 -27.89
CA GLU A 11 10.53 -19.05 -28.60
C GLU A 11 11.25 -20.14 -27.80
N LEU A 12 11.42 -19.94 -26.48
CA LEU A 12 12.02 -20.96 -25.61
C LEU A 12 11.19 -22.24 -25.57
N SER A 13 9.86 -22.16 -25.67
CA SER A 13 9.01 -23.36 -25.69
C SER A 13 9.20 -24.23 -26.94
N ILE A 14 9.66 -23.65 -28.05
CA ILE A 14 9.99 -24.36 -29.30
C ILE A 14 11.38 -25.01 -29.21
N HIS A 15 12.31 -24.36 -28.51
CA HIS A 15 13.71 -24.78 -28.38
C HIS A 15 14.19 -24.81 -26.91
N PRO A 16 13.63 -25.69 -26.06
CA PRO A 16 13.87 -25.67 -24.61
C PRO A 16 15.31 -25.99 -24.20
N GLU A 17 16.09 -26.67 -25.03
CA GLU A 17 17.52 -26.96 -24.79
C GLU A 17 18.45 -25.80 -25.21
N ASN A 18 17.94 -24.81 -25.94
CA ASN A 18 18.76 -23.76 -26.54
C ASN A 18 19.14 -22.66 -25.54
N GLN A 19 20.44 -22.54 -25.26
CA GLN A 19 20.97 -21.51 -24.36
C GLN A 19 20.68 -20.08 -24.83
N ALA A 20 20.70 -19.80 -26.13
CA ALA A 20 20.43 -18.46 -26.66
C ALA A 20 18.96 -18.05 -26.46
N SER A 21 18.01 -18.98 -26.62
CA SER A 21 16.59 -18.72 -26.32
C SER A 21 16.37 -18.43 -24.82
N ARG A 22 17.07 -19.14 -23.93
CA ARG A 22 17.05 -18.88 -22.48
C ARG A 22 17.65 -17.53 -22.13
N GLN A 23 18.78 -17.18 -22.75
CA GLN A 23 19.40 -15.87 -22.59
C GLN A 23 18.45 -14.75 -23.03
N ALA A 24 17.73 -14.95 -24.14
CA ALA A 24 16.73 -13.98 -24.60
C ALA A 24 15.62 -13.77 -23.55
N VAL A 25 15.11 -14.84 -22.93
CA VAL A 25 14.12 -14.74 -21.84
C VAL A 25 14.64 -13.90 -20.67
N VAL A 26 15.87 -14.16 -20.22
CA VAL A 26 16.49 -13.40 -19.11
C VAL A 26 16.62 -11.92 -19.48
N THR A 27 17.18 -11.61 -20.65
CA THR A 27 17.35 -10.21 -21.11
C THR A 27 16.02 -9.48 -21.28
N ARG A 28 14.96 -10.17 -21.75
CA ARG A 28 13.63 -9.58 -21.84
C ARG A 28 12.99 -9.39 -20.47
N GLY A 29 13.25 -10.29 -19.53
CA GLY A 29 12.87 -10.15 -18.13
C GLY A 29 13.51 -8.92 -17.48
N GLU A 30 14.81 -8.73 -17.67
CA GLU A 30 15.55 -7.56 -17.19
C GLU A 30 14.99 -6.25 -17.79
N SER A 31 14.80 -6.21 -19.11
CA SER A 31 14.21 -5.04 -19.77
C SER A 31 12.81 -4.70 -19.25
N LEU A 32 12.02 -5.72 -18.86
CA LEU A 32 10.70 -5.53 -18.27
C LEU A 32 10.81 -4.98 -16.85
N THR A 33 11.65 -5.56 -15.99
CA THR A 33 11.85 -5.07 -14.61
C THR A 33 12.39 -3.65 -14.59
N ASP A 34 13.36 -3.32 -15.45
CA ASP A 34 13.91 -1.97 -15.56
C ASP A 34 12.84 -0.94 -15.91
N SER A 35 11.89 -1.31 -16.80
CA SER A 35 10.78 -0.42 -17.17
C SER A 35 9.78 -0.21 -16.04
N ILE A 36 9.56 -1.25 -15.23
CA ILE A 36 8.71 -1.17 -14.04
C ILE A 36 9.38 -0.24 -13.01
N ASN A 37 10.69 -0.43 -12.75
CA ASN A 37 11.44 0.42 -11.82
C ASN A 37 11.45 1.89 -12.27
N GLN A 38 11.71 2.17 -13.55
CA GLN A 38 11.66 3.54 -14.09
C GLN A 38 10.29 4.20 -13.95
N ARG A 39 9.20 3.43 -14.13
CA ARG A 39 7.85 3.96 -13.94
C ARG A 39 7.60 4.28 -12.47
N TYR A 40 8.06 3.44 -11.55
CA TYR A 40 8.01 3.71 -10.13
C TYR A 40 8.81 4.97 -9.76
N GLU A 41 10.05 5.09 -10.22
CA GLU A 41 10.91 6.27 -9.99
C GLU A 41 10.25 7.55 -10.49
N SER A 42 9.55 7.50 -11.62
CA SER A 42 8.79 8.64 -12.16
C SER A 42 7.66 9.07 -11.24
N LEU A 43 6.89 8.12 -10.70
CA LEU A 43 5.83 8.40 -9.72
C LEU A 43 6.41 8.94 -8.41
N GLN A 44 7.53 8.39 -7.95
CA GLN A 44 8.23 8.88 -6.76
C GLN A 44 8.77 10.30 -6.96
N GLY A 45 9.23 10.63 -8.17
CA GLY A 45 9.63 11.98 -8.57
C GLY A 45 8.46 12.96 -8.47
N ILE A 46 7.28 12.59 -8.96
CA ILE A 46 6.06 13.40 -8.82
C ILE A 46 5.71 13.57 -7.34
N ASN A 47 5.75 12.51 -6.54
CA ASN A 47 5.48 12.58 -5.10
C ASN A 47 6.42 13.57 -4.38
N THR A 48 7.71 13.52 -4.72
CA THR A 48 8.73 14.43 -4.17
C THR A 48 8.47 15.89 -4.56
N LEU A 49 8.06 16.15 -5.80
CA LEU A 49 7.69 17.49 -6.25
C LEU A 49 6.46 18.01 -5.49
N LEU A 50 5.42 17.18 -5.34
CA LEU A 50 4.22 17.53 -4.58
C LEU A 50 4.54 17.84 -3.12
N ASN A 51 5.44 17.08 -2.48
CA ASN A 51 5.91 17.38 -1.12
C ASN A 51 6.56 18.78 -1.03
N GLY A 52 7.37 19.16 -2.01
CA GLY A 52 7.96 20.50 -2.10
C GLY A 52 6.91 21.60 -2.28
N ASP A 53 5.94 21.39 -3.16
CA ASP A 53 4.85 22.34 -3.42
C ASP A 53 3.93 22.51 -2.20
N ILE A 54 3.66 21.43 -1.46
CA ILE A 54 2.90 21.44 -0.22
C ILE A 54 3.63 22.28 0.84
N ASP A 55 4.92 22.02 1.09
CA ASP A 55 5.73 22.80 2.05
C ASP A 55 5.77 24.29 1.69
N ALA A 56 5.99 24.61 0.41
CA ALA A 56 5.98 25.98 -0.08
C ALA A 56 4.61 26.66 0.13
N THR A 57 3.52 25.96 -0.16
CA THR A 57 2.15 26.46 0.01
C THR A 57 1.83 26.69 1.49
N ILE A 58 2.23 25.79 2.39
CA ILE A 58 2.09 25.96 3.84
C ILE A 58 2.81 27.22 4.31
N LYS A 59 4.04 27.45 3.86
CA LYS A 59 4.81 28.66 4.21
C LYS A 59 4.09 29.93 3.74
N GLN A 60 3.48 29.92 2.55
CA GLN A 60 2.68 31.04 2.06
C GLN A 60 1.41 31.28 2.88
N VAL A 61 0.67 30.21 3.21
CA VAL A 61 -0.52 30.27 4.07
C VAL A 61 -0.18 30.88 5.43
N ASN A 62 0.86 30.37 6.08
CA ASN A 62 1.33 30.87 7.38
C ASN A 62 1.76 32.34 7.28
N ASN A 63 2.40 32.75 6.19
CA ASN A 63 2.81 34.13 5.99
C ASN A 63 1.59 35.07 5.86
N TYR A 64 0.61 34.72 5.03
CA TYR A 64 -0.61 35.52 4.90
C TYR A 64 -1.41 35.58 6.20
N ALA A 65 -1.51 34.47 6.95
CA ALA A 65 -2.16 34.47 8.26
C ALA A 65 -1.50 35.47 9.22
N ASN A 66 -0.16 35.48 9.29
CA ASN A 66 0.59 36.44 10.12
C ASN A 66 0.38 37.90 9.69
N GLN A 67 0.41 38.18 8.39
CA GLN A 67 0.18 39.54 7.89
C GLN A 67 -1.25 40.02 8.18
N ILE A 68 -2.25 39.16 8.02
CA ILE A 68 -3.65 39.47 8.35
C ILE A 68 -3.77 39.77 9.85
N ALA A 69 -3.15 38.96 10.71
CA ALA A 69 -3.15 39.19 12.16
C ALA A 69 -2.48 40.53 12.52
N ALA A 70 -1.35 40.87 11.90
CA ALA A 70 -0.69 42.16 12.10
C ALA A 70 -1.59 43.34 11.69
N LEU A 71 -2.22 43.26 10.50
CA LEU A 71 -3.16 44.27 10.03
C LEU A 71 -4.37 44.42 10.96
N ASN A 72 -4.93 43.32 11.47
CA ASN A 72 -6.01 43.38 12.46
C ASN A 72 -5.60 44.20 13.69
N GLY A 73 -4.38 43.99 14.20
CA GLY A 73 -3.84 44.77 15.33
C GLY A 73 -3.63 46.25 15.01
N GLU A 74 -3.30 46.61 13.76
CA GLU A 74 -3.19 48.00 13.31
C GLU A 74 -4.57 48.66 13.13
N ILE A 75 -5.53 47.95 12.54
CA ILE A 75 -6.91 48.40 12.35
C ILE A 75 -7.55 48.72 13.69
N VAL A 76 -7.45 47.81 14.68
CA VAL A 76 -8.00 48.01 16.02
C VAL A 76 -7.38 49.25 16.70
N ARG A 77 -6.06 49.43 16.56
CA ARG A 77 -5.36 50.61 17.11
C ARG A 77 -5.83 51.91 16.44
N SER A 78 -5.95 51.94 15.13
CA SER A 78 -6.38 53.12 14.36
C SER A 78 -7.82 53.50 14.69
N LYS A 79 -8.75 52.54 14.72
CA LYS A 79 -10.14 52.76 15.17
C LYS A 79 -10.19 53.30 16.61
N GLY A 80 -9.36 52.76 17.51
CA GLY A 80 -9.25 53.24 18.89
C GLY A 80 -8.74 54.68 19.04
N MET A 81 -8.02 55.21 18.04
CA MET A 81 -7.61 56.62 17.96
C MET A 81 -8.67 57.53 17.34
N GLY A 82 -9.80 56.97 16.85
CA GLY A 82 -10.88 57.70 16.19
C GLY A 82 -10.69 57.86 14.68
N ASP A 83 -9.66 57.25 14.10
CA ASP A 83 -9.40 57.29 12.66
C ASP A 83 -10.21 56.22 11.90
N ASN A 84 -10.36 56.41 10.58
CA ASN A 84 -10.98 55.43 9.69
C ASN A 84 -9.93 54.72 8.82
N PRO A 85 -9.53 53.47 9.13
CA PRO A 85 -8.40 52.78 8.49
C PRO A 85 -8.78 52.09 7.16
N ASN A 86 -9.40 52.80 6.22
CA ASN A 86 -9.86 52.23 4.94
C ASN A 86 -8.73 51.50 4.17
N ASP A 87 -7.55 52.10 4.07
CA ASP A 87 -6.41 51.50 3.34
C ASP A 87 -5.93 50.17 3.98
N LEU A 88 -6.00 50.05 5.31
CA LEU A 88 -5.61 48.82 6.02
C LEU A 88 -6.67 47.72 5.83
N LEU A 89 -7.95 48.10 5.78
CA LEU A 89 -9.06 47.18 5.48
C LEU A 89 -8.91 46.61 4.06
N ASP A 90 -8.62 47.45 3.07
CA ASP A 90 -8.40 47.03 1.68
C ASP A 90 -7.19 46.09 1.56
N GLN A 91 -6.09 46.39 2.26
CA GLN A 91 -4.91 45.52 2.31
C GLN A 91 -5.24 44.16 2.94
N ARG A 92 -6.00 44.15 4.04
CA ARG A 92 -6.43 42.91 4.70
C ARG A 92 -7.28 42.08 3.76
N ASP A 93 -8.26 42.68 3.10
CA ASP A 93 -9.15 41.98 2.17
C ASP A 93 -8.38 41.40 0.97
N ASN A 94 -7.36 42.10 0.47
CA ASN A 94 -6.45 41.58 -0.56
C ASN A 94 -5.67 40.34 -0.08
N LEU A 95 -5.15 40.37 1.15
CA LEU A 95 -4.45 39.23 1.73
C LEU A 95 -5.38 38.05 1.97
N VAL A 96 -6.61 38.31 2.41
CA VAL A 96 -7.63 37.27 2.61
C VAL A 96 -8.04 36.65 1.28
N ASP A 97 -8.16 37.44 0.20
CA ASP A 97 -8.38 36.92 -1.16
C ASP A 97 -7.23 36.01 -1.61
N LYS A 98 -5.97 36.43 -1.41
CA LYS A 98 -4.80 35.59 -1.71
C LYS A 98 -4.79 34.30 -0.88
N LEU A 99 -5.08 34.39 0.40
CA LEU A 99 -5.18 33.23 1.29
C LEU A 99 -6.26 32.25 0.83
N SER A 100 -7.42 32.74 0.40
CA SER A 100 -8.54 31.90 -0.08
C SER A 100 -8.22 31.08 -1.33
N LYS A 101 -7.20 31.46 -2.11
CA LYS A 101 -6.73 30.68 -3.26
C LYS A 101 -5.87 29.49 -2.82
N LEU A 102 -5.16 29.63 -1.70
CA LEU A 102 -4.27 28.59 -1.17
C LEU A 102 -5.05 27.57 -0.34
N VAL A 103 -5.98 28.02 0.49
CA VAL A 103 -6.79 27.17 1.37
C VAL A 103 -8.23 27.66 1.38
N ASN A 104 -9.19 26.74 1.50
CA ASN A 104 -10.58 27.12 1.68
C ASN A 104 -10.78 27.75 3.06
N ILE A 105 -11.30 28.99 3.09
CA ILE A 105 -11.48 29.76 4.32
C ILE A 105 -12.93 30.20 4.51
N THR A 106 -13.33 30.35 5.77
CA THR A 106 -14.53 31.10 6.14
C THR A 106 -14.17 32.27 7.04
N ARG A 107 -14.86 33.40 6.84
CA ARG A 107 -14.66 34.63 7.62
C ARG A 107 -15.82 34.79 8.59
N SER A 108 -15.55 35.36 9.76
CA SER A 108 -16.57 35.75 10.73
C SER A 108 -16.27 37.15 11.23
N ASP A 109 -17.24 38.05 11.01
CA ASP A 109 -17.19 39.47 11.36
C ASP A 109 -18.33 39.81 12.35
N ARG A 110 -18.58 38.92 13.33
CA ARG A 110 -19.72 39.05 14.25
C ARG A 110 -19.57 40.20 15.25
N ASP A 111 -18.35 40.64 15.47
CA ASP A 111 -18.03 41.82 16.27
C ASP A 111 -17.19 42.76 15.40
N ASP A 112 -17.50 44.06 15.39
CA ASP A 112 -16.81 45.05 14.55
C ASP A 112 -15.31 45.15 14.85
N ASP A 113 -14.91 44.61 16.02
CA ASP A 113 -13.54 44.59 16.55
C ASP A 113 -12.87 43.20 16.50
N GLU A 114 -13.58 42.14 16.09
CA GLU A 114 -13.03 40.77 16.09
C GLU A 114 -13.15 40.09 14.71
N PHE A 115 -12.17 40.37 13.84
CA PHE A 115 -12.01 39.68 12.56
C PHE A 115 -11.42 38.28 12.76
N MET A 116 -12.11 37.26 12.24
CA MET A 116 -11.66 35.87 12.32
C MET A 116 -11.64 35.18 10.96
N VAL A 117 -10.61 34.37 10.73
CA VAL A 117 -10.48 33.47 9.58
C VAL A 117 -10.37 32.04 10.08
N HIS A 118 -11.18 31.15 9.48
CA HIS A 118 -11.21 29.73 9.81
C HIS A 118 -10.85 28.88 8.60
N VAL A 119 -10.24 27.72 8.83
CA VAL A 119 -10.04 26.65 7.86
C VAL A 119 -10.66 25.38 8.44
N ASP A 120 -11.58 24.76 7.70
CA ASP A 120 -12.32 23.54 8.10
C ASP A 120 -12.90 23.63 9.53
N GLY A 121 -13.45 24.80 9.89
CA GLY A 121 -14.06 25.06 11.19
C GLY A 121 -13.09 25.36 12.34
N ARG A 122 -11.78 25.32 12.12
CA ARG A 122 -10.75 25.71 13.10
C ARG A 122 -10.19 27.10 12.82
N VAL A 123 -9.91 27.87 13.87
CA VAL A 123 -9.48 29.27 13.78
C VAL A 123 -8.02 29.38 13.31
N LEU A 124 -7.79 29.93 12.12
CA LEU A 124 -6.46 30.24 11.61
C LEU A 124 -5.99 31.63 12.05
N VAL A 125 -6.88 32.63 12.03
CA VAL A 125 -6.59 34.00 12.51
C VAL A 125 -7.72 34.47 13.41
N GLN A 126 -7.37 35.10 14.54
CA GLN A 126 -8.32 35.75 15.43
C GLN A 126 -7.71 37.04 15.96
N GLY A 127 -8.25 38.18 15.52
CA GLY A 127 -7.68 39.49 15.84
C GLY A 127 -6.19 39.52 15.50
N GLY A 128 -5.36 39.87 16.48
CA GLY A 128 -3.90 39.94 16.36
C GLY A 128 -3.14 38.62 16.43
N ILE A 129 -3.82 37.47 16.50
CA ILE A 129 -3.19 36.15 16.68
C ILE A 129 -3.36 35.33 15.40
N ALA A 130 -2.24 34.84 14.85
CA ALA A 130 -2.21 33.87 13.78
C ALA A 130 -1.78 32.48 14.31
N ARG A 131 -2.42 31.46 13.76
CA ARG A 131 -2.04 30.04 13.87
C ARG A 131 -1.54 29.56 12.50
N GLY A 132 -1.01 28.35 12.43
CA GLY A 132 -0.46 27.85 11.18
C GLY A 132 -0.51 26.35 11.03
N PHE A 133 -0.05 25.92 9.85
CA PHE A 133 0.19 24.53 9.54
C PHE A 133 1.68 24.20 9.64
N ASP A 134 1.96 22.92 9.87
CA ASP A 134 3.31 22.34 9.78
C ASP A 134 3.23 20.95 9.16
N LEU A 135 4.39 20.39 8.80
CA LEU A 135 4.54 19.03 8.32
C LEU A 135 5.22 18.18 9.40
N LYS A 136 4.52 17.14 9.86
CA LYS A 136 5.08 16.14 10.77
C LYS A 136 5.50 14.91 9.99
N THR A 137 6.76 14.50 10.13
CA THR A 137 7.23 13.24 9.56
C THR A 137 6.45 12.08 10.17
N VAL A 138 5.80 11.29 9.33
CA VAL A 138 5.22 10.00 9.70
C VAL A 138 6.03 8.96 8.97
N VAL A 139 6.54 7.97 9.70
CA VAL A 139 7.16 6.79 9.08
C VAL A 139 6.02 5.87 8.67
N ASP A 140 5.35 6.22 7.57
CA ASP A 140 4.42 5.32 6.88
C ASP A 140 5.10 4.70 5.65
N ASN A 141 4.40 3.77 4.99
CA ASN A 141 4.86 3.03 3.81
C ASN A 141 5.30 3.91 2.61
N ASN A 142 5.18 5.24 2.67
CA ASN A 142 5.56 6.13 1.57
C ASN A 142 6.46 7.30 2.01
N GLY A 143 6.79 7.40 3.30
CA GLY A 143 7.68 8.44 3.83
C GLY A 143 7.11 9.86 3.73
N ASN A 144 5.80 10.00 3.54
CA ASN A 144 5.15 11.29 3.37
C ASN A 144 4.92 11.97 4.73
N SER A 145 5.13 13.29 4.77
CA SER A 145 4.82 14.06 5.98
C SER A 145 3.33 14.39 6.04
N GLN A 146 2.78 14.28 7.24
CA GLN A 146 1.39 14.58 7.55
C GLN A 146 1.22 16.06 7.86
N LEU A 147 0.15 16.65 7.31
CA LEU A 147 -0.24 18.02 7.63
C LEU A 147 -0.81 18.11 9.05
N VAL A 148 -0.27 19.00 9.87
CA VAL A 148 -0.71 19.22 11.24
C VAL A 148 -0.93 20.71 11.54
N TRP A 149 -1.74 20.98 12.56
CA TRP A 149 -1.80 22.31 13.17
C TRP A 149 -0.54 22.56 13.97
N LYS A 150 0.22 23.59 13.62
CA LYS A 150 1.54 23.90 14.19
C LYS A 150 1.50 24.04 15.71
N GLU A 151 0.42 24.59 16.25
CA GLU A 151 0.30 24.92 17.67
C GLU A 151 -0.05 23.71 18.55
N THR A 152 -0.70 22.70 17.98
CA THR A 152 -1.24 21.55 18.74
C THR A 152 -0.58 20.22 18.36
N GLY A 153 -0.07 20.11 17.15
CA GLY A 153 0.37 18.84 16.56
C GLY A 153 -0.78 17.94 16.10
N ASP A 154 -2.03 18.37 16.24
CA ASP A 154 -3.20 17.65 15.74
C ASP A 154 -3.20 17.59 14.21
N ASN A 155 -3.75 16.51 13.66
CA ASN A 155 -3.99 16.38 12.23
C ASN A 155 -4.81 17.58 11.72
N ALA A 156 -4.32 18.20 10.65
CA ALA A 156 -5.02 19.26 9.94
C ALA A 156 -5.67 18.69 8.69
N VAL A 157 -6.99 18.84 8.57
CA VAL A 157 -7.73 18.49 7.37
C VAL A 157 -7.97 19.77 6.58
N VAL A 158 -7.51 19.80 5.34
CA VAL A 158 -7.69 20.95 4.44
C VAL A 158 -8.37 20.45 3.17
N ARG A 159 -9.62 20.88 2.98
CA ARG A 159 -10.42 20.55 1.81
C ARG A 159 -10.52 21.76 0.89
N GLY A 160 -10.00 21.64 -0.33
CA GLY A 160 -10.02 22.70 -1.33
C GLY A 160 -8.93 23.77 -1.17
N GLY A 161 -8.88 24.69 -2.13
CA GLY A 161 -7.72 25.54 -2.37
C GLY A 161 -6.54 24.74 -2.96
N GLN A 162 -5.47 25.44 -3.32
CA GLN A 162 -4.27 24.81 -3.86
C GLN A 162 -3.68 23.75 -2.91
N LEU A 163 -3.61 24.03 -1.60
CA LEU A 163 -3.05 23.09 -0.62
C LEU A 163 -3.86 21.80 -0.54
N GLY A 164 -5.20 21.89 -0.51
CA GLY A 164 -6.06 20.72 -0.49
C GLY A 164 -5.89 19.85 -1.75
N ALA A 165 -5.82 20.49 -2.92
CA ALA A 165 -5.62 19.77 -4.19
C ALA A 165 -4.24 19.08 -4.26
N LEU A 166 -3.18 19.73 -3.78
CA LEU A 166 -1.85 19.11 -3.73
C LEU A 166 -1.82 17.89 -2.80
N ILE A 167 -2.49 17.98 -1.64
CA ILE A 167 -2.61 16.87 -0.69
C ILE A 167 -3.41 15.72 -1.31
N GLU A 168 -4.54 16.00 -1.97
CA GLU A 168 -5.35 15.00 -2.66
C GLU A 168 -4.56 14.27 -3.76
N LEU A 169 -3.87 15.03 -4.62
CA LEU A 169 -3.01 14.47 -5.67
C LEU A 169 -1.92 13.56 -5.09
N ARG A 170 -1.29 13.96 -3.99
CA ARG A 170 -0.19 13.20 -3.36
C ARG A 170 -0.70 11.95 -2.65
N ASP A 171 -1.67 12.13 -1.76
CA ASP A 171 -2.07 11.11 -0.79
C ASP A 171 -3.14 10.15 -1.35
N THR A 172 -3.86 10.56 -2.39
CA THR A 172 -4.85 9.72 -3.07
C THR A 172 -4.34 9.30 -4.44
N ASP A 173 -4.19 10.23 -5.39
CA ASP A 173 -4.01 9.84 -6.80
C ASP A 173 -2.65 9.17 -7.07
N VAL A 174 -1.54 9.83 -6.68
CA VAL A 174 -0.19 9.28 -6.87
C VAL A 174 0.00 8.01 -6.05
N ARG A 175 -0.52 7.98 -4.81
CA ARG A 175 -0.51 6.78 -3.97
C ARG A 175 -1.21 5.61 -4.67
N ASN A 176 -2.42 5.83 -5.20
CA ASN A 176 -3.19 4.79 -5.88
C ASN A 176 -2.50 4.27 -7.15
N GLU A 177 -1.82 5.15 -7.90
CA GLU A 177 -1.02 4.74 -9.06
C GLU A 177 0.20 3.91 -8.66
N MET A 178 0.90 4.28 -7.59
CA MET A 178 2.01 3.49 -7.03
C MET A 178 1.53 2.12 -6.53
N GLN A 179 0.41 2.08 -5.80
CA GLN A 179 -0.21 0.84 -5.33
C GLN A 179 -0.66 -0.06 -6.49
N SER A 180 -1.22 0.54 -7.55
CA SER A 180 -1.63 -0.20 -8.75
C SER A 180 -0.43 -0.81 -9.47
N LEU A 181 0.66 -0.04 -9.61
CA LEU A 181 1.91 -0.54 -10.19
C LEU A 181 2.50 -1.68 -9.35
N ASN A 182 2.60 -1.50 -8.03
CA ASN A 182 3.06 -2.53 -7.10
C ASN A 182 2.20 -3.79 -7.20
N THR A 183 0.87 -3.65 -7.22
CA THR A 183 -0.07 -4.77 -7.33
C THR A 183 0.11 -5.53 -8.64
N MET A 184 0.26 -4.81 -9.76
CA MET A 184 0.56 -5.43 -11.05
C MET A 184 1.88 -6.20 -10.99
N THR A 185 2.93 -5.58 -10.45
CA THR A 185 4.27 -6.17 -10.32
C THR A 185 4.23 -7.45 -9.50
N MET A 186 3.64 -7.41 -8.30
CA MET A 186 3.50 -8.55 -7.40
C MET A 186 2.76 -9.70 -8.06
N ASN A 187 1.58 -9.41 -8.63
CA ASN A 187 0.76 -10.44 -9.25
C ASN A 187 1.46 -11.06 -10.46
N PHE A 188 2.15 -10.25 -11.25
CA PHE A 188 2.90 -10.72 -12.41
C PHE A 188 4.08 -11.61 -11.99
N ALA A 189 4.88 -11.15 -11.02
CA ALA A 189 6.01 -11.89 -10.50
C ALA A 189 5.56 -13.23 -9.90
N ASP A 190 4.52 -13.21 -9.08
CA ASP A 190 3.97 -14.39 -8.42
C ASP A 190 3.44 -15.42 -9.42
N LEU A 191 2.71 -15.00 -10.46
CA LEU A 191 2.23 -15.90 -11.51
C LEU A 191 3.36 -16.56 -12.29
N VAL A 192 4.41 -15.80 -12.65
CA VAL A 192 5.58 -16.36 -13.35
C VAL A 192 6.36 -17.28 -12.42
N ASN A 193 6.57 -16.88 -11.16
CA ASN A 193 7.31 -17.66 -10.17
C ASN A 193 6.59 -18.95 -9.81
N ASP A 194 5.26 -18.96 -9.69
CA ASP A 194 4.50 -20.18 -9.45
C ASP A 194 4.76 -21.23 -10.52
N VAL A 195 4.72 -20.85 -11.79
CA VAL A 195 5.02 -21.77 -12.90
C VAL A 195 6.50 -22.16 -12.91
N HIS A 196 7.40 -21.19 -12.77
CA HIS A 196 8.85 -21.40 -12.88
C HIS A 196 9.40 -22.28 -11.75
N ARG A 197 8.97 -22.05 -10.51
CA ARG A 197 9.40 -22.80 -9.32
C ARG A 197 9.04 -24.28 -9.40
N ASN A 198 7.90 -24.59 -10.01
CA ASN A 198 7.40 -25.95 -10.21
C ASN A 198 7.93 -26.61 -11.50
N ALA A 199 8.77 -25.93 -12.27
CA ALA A 199 9.36 -26.42 -13.49
C ALA A 199 10.86 -26.77 -13.29
N VAL A 200 11.47 -27.31 -14.34
CA VAL A 200 12.88 -27.73 -14.36
C VAL A 200 13.64 -27.02 -15.47
N GLY A 201 14.83 -26.51 -15.12
CA GLY A 201 15.80 -25.94 -16.04
C GLY A 201 16.60 -27.00 -16.80
N ALA A 202 17.25 -26.61 -17.89
CA ALA A 202 18.08 -27.53 -18.68
C ALA A 202 19.31 -28.05 -17.91
N ASN A 203 19.72 -27.35 -16.85
CA ASN A 203 20.75 -27.80 -15.91
C ASN A 203 20.19 -28.69 -14.76
N GLY A 204 18.90 -29.03 -14.77
CA GLY A 204 18.24 -29.81 -13.72
C GLY A 204 17.81 -29.01 -12.49
N THR A 205 18.03 -27.69 -12.47
CA THR A 205 17.61 -26.83 -11.36
C THR A 205 16.08 -26.71 -11.31
N THR A 206 15.52 -26.74 -10.10
CA THR A 206 14.09 -26.56 -9.82
C THR A 206 13.92 -25.74 -8.55
N GLY A 207 12.71 -25.29 -8.24
CA GLY A 207 12.43 -24.55 -7.00
C GLY A 207 12.92 -23.10 -7.00
N LEU A 208 13.38 -22.56 -8.13
CA LEU A 208 13.78 -21.17 -8.24
C LEU A 208 12.63 -20.27 -8.68
N ASP A 209 12.58 -19.08 -8.09
CA ASP A 209 11.74 -17.99 -8.57
C ASP A 209 12.41 -17.29 -9.76
N PHE A 210 11.65 -16.93 -10.78
CA PHE A 210 12.17 -16.19 -11.94
C PHE A 210 12.45 -14.73 -11.59
N PHE A 211 11.51 -14.08 -10.92
CA PHE A 211 11.65 -12.75 -10.39
C PHE A 211 11.88 -12.81 -8.89
N THR A 212 12.76 -11.95 -8.40
CA THR A 212 12.99 -11.75 -6.97
C THR A 212 12.72 -10.31 -6.61
N GLU A 213 12.18 -10.13 -5.43
CA GLU A 213 12.05 -8.84 -4.75
C GLU A 213 12.99 -8.87 -3.55
N HIS A 214 13.56 -7.73 -3.19
CA HIS A 214 14.28 -7.65 -1.92
C HIS A 214 13.25 -7.78 -0.78
N PRO A 215 13.42 -8.73 0.15
CA PRO A 215 12.48 -8.88 1.26
C PRO A 215 12.62 -7.69 2.22
N PHE A 216 11.49 -7.14 2.67
CA PHE A 216 11.48 -6.10 3.71
C PHE A 216 12.04 -6.64 5.03
N VAL A 217 11.73 -7.91 5.26
CA VAL A 217 12.02 -8.64 6.48
C VAL A 217 13.07 -9.68 6.18
N GLU A 218 14.26 -9.56 6.77
CA GLU A 218 15.31 -10.57 6.63
C GLU A 218 15.01 -11.85 7.43
N ASN A 219 14.04 -11.80 8.34
CA ASN A 219 13.60 -12.95 9.11
C ASN A 219 12.78 -13.93 8.24
N VAL A 220 13.22 -15.18 8.18
CA VAL A 220 12.59 -16.24 7.37
C VAL A 220 11.16 -16.59 7.77
N ASN A 221 10.75 -16.30 9.02
CA ASN A 221 9.37 -16.47 9.49
C ASN A 221 8.49 -15.25 9.21
N GLY A 222 9.04 -14.21 8.57
CA GLY A 222 8.37 -12.94 8.35
C GLY A 222 8.32 -12.06 9.61
N ASN A 223 9.05 -12.40 10.68
CA ASN A 223 8.97 -11.62 11.91
C ASN A 223 9.59 -10.23 11.76
N TYR A 224 8.85 -9.21 12.18
CA TYR A 224 9.25 -7.81 12.08
C TYR A 224 9.06 -7.09 13.41
N ASP A 225 9.99 -6.19 13.73
CA ASP A 225 9.94 -5.28 14.87
C ASP A 225 9.44 -3.92 14.37
N VAL A 226 8.14 -3.67 14.54
CA VAL A 226 7.50 -2.45 14.03
C VAL A 226 7.91 -1.22 14.85
N ASN A 227 8.17 -1.39 16.15
CA ASN A 227 8.36 -0.30 17.08
C ASN A 227 9.85 0.08 17.29
N GLY A 228 10.77 -0.79 16.84
CA GLY A 228 12.22 -0.60 16.88
C GLY A 228 12.86 -0.82 18.25
N ASP A 229 12.20 -1.52 19.17
CA ASP A 229 12.72 -1.81 20.52
C ASP A 229 13.68 -3.01 20.58
N GLY A 230 13.86 -3.71 19.46
CA GLY A 230 14.70 -4.88 19.31
C GLY A 230 13.97 -6.21 19.56
N LEU A 231 12.67 -6.19 19.83
CA LEU A 231 11.82 -7.37 19.97
C LEU A 231 10.91 -7.52 18.76
N MET A 232 10.84 -8.73 18.21
CA MET A 232 9.89 -9.03 17.16
C MET A 232 8.48 -9.02 17.73
N ASP A 233 7.59 -8.23 17.15
CA ASP A 233 6.21 -8.09 17.59
C ASP A 233 5.18 -8.40 16.50
N HIS A 234 5.60 -8.54 15.24
CA HIS A 234 4.72 -8.88 14.12
C HIS A 234 5.24 -10.04 13.25
N SER A 235 4.36 -10.61 12.41
CA SER A 235 4.70 -11.54 11.33
C SER A 235 4.10 -11.07 10.01
N TYR A 236 4.94 -10.59 9.09
CA TYR A 236 4.55 -10.06 7.78
C TYR A 236 4.70 -11.14 6.70
N VAL A 237 3.55 -11.70 6.32
CA VAL A 237 3.46 -12.75 5.29
C VAL A 237 2.55 -12.29 4.18
N PHE A 238 3.01 -12.45 2.94
CA PHE A 238 2.28 -12.06 1.74
C PHE A 238 1.36 -13.18 1.23
N ARG A 239 1.78 -14.43 1.34
CA ARG A 239 1.08 -15.57 0.71
C ARG A 239 1.18 -16.83 1.56
N PHE A 240 0.10 -17.60 1.58
CA PHE A 240 0.04 -18.99 2.05
C PHE A 240 -0.35 -19.92 0.89
N THR A 241 0.23 -21.12 0.87
CA THR A 241 -0.17 -22.21 -0.02
C THR A 241 -0.46 -23.45 0.83
N GLY A 242 -1.70 -23.93 0.78
CA GLY A 242 -2.16 -25.10 1.51
C GLY A 242 -1.43 -26.37 1.11
N THR A 243 -1.46 -27.37 1.98
CA THR A 243 -0.77 -28.65 1.76
C THR A 243 -1.59 -29.64 0.94
N ASN A 244 -2.90 -29.43 0.84
CA ASN A 244 -3.81 -30.41 0.25
C ASN A 244 -4.22 -30.02 -1.16
N ARG A 245 -4.13 -31.00 -2.06
CA ARG A 245 -4.59 -30.88 -3.43
C ARG A 245 -6.12 -30.91 -3.47
N LEU A 246 -6.71 -29.90 -4.09
CA LEU A 246 -8.15 -29.71 -4.21
C LEU A 246 -8.64 -29.96 -5.65
N ASN A 247 -9.95 -30.08 -5.80
CA ASN A 247 -10.63 -30.06 -7.08
C ASN A 247 -11.66 -28.93 -7.07
N ALA A 248 -11.55 -27.99 -8.03
CA ALA A 248 -12.38 -26.80 -8.09
C ALA A 248 -13.90 -27.13 -8.13
N GLN A 249 -14.30 -28.22 -8.76
CA GLN A 249 -15.71 -28.61 -8.90
C GLN A 249 -16.20 -29.55 -7.79
N GLU A 250 -15.33 -29.95 -6.87
CA GLU A 250 -15.71 -30.84 -5.77
C GLU A 250 -16.52 -30.10 -4.72
N GLN A 251 -17.62 -30.72 -4.28
CA GLN A 251 -18.41 -30.23 -3.17
C GLN A 251 -17.65 -30.44 -1.86
N ILE A 252 -17.54 -29.40 -1.06
CA ILE A 252 -16.70 -29.42 0.14
C ILE A 252 -17.33 -30.25 1.26
N GLY A 253 -18.67 -30.33 1.34
CA GLY A 253 -19.37 -31.07 2.40
C GLY A 253 -19.20 -30.48 3.81
N LEU A 254 -18.65 -29.27 3.92
CA LEU A 254 -18.34 -28.57 5.16
C LEU A 254 -19.14 -27.29 5.29
N GLU A 255 -19.41 -26.87 6.52
CA GLU A 255 -20.06 -25.59 6.83
C GLU A 255 -19.25 -24.85 7.89
N GLY A 256 -19.13 -23.55 7.75
CA GLY A 256 -18.34 -22.71 8.65
C GLY A 256 -18.23 -21.27 8.17
N THR A 257 -17.37 -20.51 8.82
CA THR A 257 -17.11 -19.12 8.49
C THR A 257 -15.62 -18.85 8.57
N MET A 258 -15.06 -18.40 7.46
CA MET A 258 -13.72 -17.84 7.44
C MET A 258 -13.78 -16.37 7.82
N THR A 259 -12.77 -15.87 8.51
CA THR A 259 -12.64 -14.47 8.86
C THR A 259 -11.31 -13.95 8.34
N PHE A 260 -11.37 -12.86 7.55
CA PHE A 260 -10.20 -12.22 6.95
C PHE A 260 -10.10 -10.76 7.39
N SER A 261 -8.91 -10.18 7.30
CA SER A 261 -8.76 -8.73 7.47
C SER A 261 -9.46 -7.94 6.38
N ALA A 262 -10.05 -6.81 6.77
CA ALA A 262 -10.74 -5.86 5.92
C ALA A 262 -10.19 -4.45 6.19
N PRO A 263 -10.48 -3.43 5.35
CA PRO A 263 -9.98 -2.07 5.53
C PRO A 263 -10.15 -1.52 6.96
N SER A 264 -11.29 -1.86 7.58
CA SER A 264 -11.50 -1.70 9.02
C SER A 264 -11.97 -3.04 9.61
N GLY A 265 -11.32 -3.48 10.69
CA GLY A 265 -11.64 -4.74 11.36
C GLY A 265 -11.49 -5.98 10.47
N THR A 266 -12.52 -6.83 10.48
CA THR A 266 -12.54 -8.10 9.75
C THR A 266 -13.80 -8.28 8.92
N VAL A 267 -13.74 -9.17 7.94
CA VAL A 267 -14.87 -9.63 7.13
C VAL A 267 -15.09 -11.13 7.33
N ASN A 268 -16.36 -11.53 7.43
CA ASN A 268 -16.75 -12.92 7.53
C ASN A 268 -17.19 -13.46 6.15
N VAL A 269 -16.70 -14.64 5.80
CA VAL A 269 -16.99 -15.35 4.56
C VAL A 269 -17.53 -16.74 4.92
N ALA A 270 -18.85 -16.89 4.88
CA ALA A 270 -19.51 -18.15 5.18
C ALA A 270 -19.45 -19.12 3.97
N TYR A 271 -19.19 -20.39 4.25
CA TYR A 271 -19.24 -21.49 3.30
C TYR A 271 -20.17 -22.59 3.82
N HIS A 272 -20.80 -23.32 2.91
CA HIS A 272 -21.89 -24.26 3.18
C HIS A 272 -21.58 -25.63 2.57
N SER A 273 -22.21 -26.66 3.10
CA SER A 273 -21.93 -28.05 2.73
C SER A 273 -22.13 -28.36 1.25
N THR A 274 -22.98 -27.60 0.55
CA THR A 274 -23.26 -27.75 -0.88
C THR A 274 -22.33 -26.95 -1.78
N ASP A 275 -21.51 -26.06 -1.23
CA ASP A 275 -20.57 -25.24 -2.00
C ASP A 275 -19.49 -26.12 -2.64
N THR A 276 -19.06 -25.76 -3.84
CA THR A 276 -17.83 -26.29 -4.44
C THR A 276 -16.61 -25.52 -3.96
N VAL A 277 -15.41 -26.07 -4.13
CA VAL A 277 -14.16 -25.34 -3.88
C VAL A 277 -14.13 -24.02 -4.66
N ALA A 278 -14.59 -24.02 -5.91
CA ALA A 278 -14.69 -22.81 -6.73
C ALA A 278 -15.66 -21.77 -6.14
N ASP A 279 -16.79 -22.20 -5.59
CA ASP A 279 -17.75 -21.28 -4.93
C ASP A 279 -17.10 -20.62 -3.70
N VAL A 280 -16.37 -21.38 -2.89
CA VAL A 280 -15.65 -20.82 -1.73
C VAL A 280 -14.59 -19.82 -2.16
N VAL A 281 -13.79 -20.16 -3.18
CA VAL A 281 -12.77 -19.26 -3.74
C VAL A 281 -13.42 -17.97 -4.27
N SER A 282 -14.55 -18.06 -4.99
CA SER A 282 -15.29 -16.88 -5.47
C SER A 282 -15.73 -16.02 -4.29
N ARG A 283 -16.33 -16.61 -3.25
CA ARG A 283 -16.77 -15.85 -2.07
C ARG A 283 -15.64 -15.14 -1.35
N ILE A 284 -14.45 -15.74 -1.25
CA ILE A 284 -13.26 -15.06 -0.69
C ILE A 284 -12.92 -13.85 -1.57
N ASN A 285 -12.85 -14.04 -2.88
CA ASN A 285 -12.46 -13.00 -3.84
C ASN A 285 -13.48 -11.87 -3.96
N ASP A 286 -14.77 -12.16 -3.80
CA ASP A 286 -15.88 -11.21 -3.87
C ASP A 286 -16.13 -10.49 -2.54
N SER A 287 -15.47 -10.92 -1.46
CA SER A 287 -15.56 -10.26 -0.16
C SER A 287 -14.80 -8.91 -0.13
N ASN A 288 -15.13 -8.06 0.84
CA ASN A 288 -14.37 -6.84 1.14
C ASN A 288 -13.08 -7.11 1.92
N GLY A 289 -12.56 -8.34 1.85
CA GLY A 289 -11.31 -8.72 2.49
C GLY A 289 -10.10 -8.29 1.66
N GLU A 290 -8.99 -8.03 2.34
CA GLU A 290 -7.68 -7.69 1.73
C GLU A 290 -6.86 -8.95 1.41
N VAL A 291 -7.56 -10.08 1.17
CA VAL A 291 -7.01 -11.38 0.79
C VAL A 291 -7.71 -11.88 -0.47
N LYS A 292 -6.95 -12.45 -1.41
CA LYS A 292 -7.47 -13.14 -2.59
C LYS A 292 -7.06 -14.60 -2.58
N ALA A 293 -7.91 -15.44 -3.15
CA ALA A 293 -7.76 -16.88 -3.21
C ALA A 293 -7.72 -17.39 -4.65
N TYR A 294 -6.93 -18.44 -4.90
CA TYR A 294 -6.94 -19.20 -6.14
C TYR A 294 -6.36 -20.60 -5.91
N LEU A 295 -6.52 -21.51 -6.86
CA LEU A 295 -5.81 -22.79 -6.85
C LEU A 295 -4.52 -22.65 -7.67
N ASP A 296 -3.38 -23.03 -7.11
CA ASP A 296 -2.11 -23.08 -7.85
C ASP A 296 -2.15 -24.19 -8.92
N ARG A 297 -1.06 -24.33 -9.69
CA ARG A 297 -0.96 -25.36 -10.72
C ARG A 297 -1.06 -26.80 -10.19
N ASN A 298 -0.69 -27.02 -8.92
CA ASN A 298 -0.79 -28.30 -8.25
C ASN A 298 -2.18 -28.53 -7.62
N ASN A 299 -3.10 -27.59 -7.84
CA ASN A 299 -4.42 -27.45 -7.24
C ASN A 299 -4.43 -27.28 -5.71
N ASN A 300 -3.38 -26.74 -5.12
CA ASN A 300 -3.42 -26.33 -3.72
C ASN A 300 -4.07 -24.95 -3.60
N LEU A 301 -4.82 -24.73 -2.52
CA LEU A 301 -5.38 -23.40 -2.24
C LEU A 301 -4.28 -22.42 -1.87
N VAL A 302 -4.22 -21.31 -2.59
CA VAL A 302 -3.37 -20.16 -2.28
C VAL A 302 -4.23 -19.03 -1.74
N LEU A 303 -3.79 -18.43 -0.64
CA LEU A 303 -4.27 -17.15 -0.13
C LEU A 303 -3.16 -16.12 -0.26
N LYS A 304 -3.44 -14.95 -0.82
CA LYS A 304 -2.48 -13.86 -0.95
C LYS A 304 -3.05 -12.53 -0.49
N ALA A 305 -2.22 -11.71 0.13
CA ALA A 305 -2.58 -10.34 0.50
C ALA A 305 -2.70 -9.43 -0.73
N THR A 306 -3.49 -8.37 -0.60
CA THR A 306 -3.55 -7.27 -1.57
C THR A 306 -2.94 -6.00 -0.99
N THR A 307 -2.97 -4.91 -1.74
CA THR A 307 -2.76 -3.58 -1.16
C THR A 307 -3.86 -3.29 -0.14
N ALA A 308 -3.48 -2.59 0.92
CA ALA A 308 -4.38 -2.14 1.94
C ALA A 308 -5.09 -0.85 1.48
N GLN A 309 -6.38 -0.76 1.78
CA GLN A 309 -7.15 0.44 1.46
C GLN A 309 -6.91 1.56 2.50
N ALA A 310 -6.69 1.18 3.75
CA ALA A 310 -6.41 2.11 4.83
C ALA A 310 -4.89 2.37 4.94
N GLN A 311 -4.50 3.64 5.09
CA GLN A 311 -3.11 4.07 5.05
C GLN A 311 -2.28 3.50 6.21
N GLU A 312 -2.91 3.27 7.35
CA GLU A 312 -2.33 2.68 8.55
C GLU A 312 -1.99 1.20 8.41
N ASN A 313 -2.60 0.50 7.45
CA ASN A 313 -2.38 -0.92 7.25
C ASN A 313 -1.23 -1.15 6.25
N PRO A 314 -0.35 -2.13 6.50
CA PRO A 314 0.72 -2.45 5.56
C PRO A 314 0.17 -3.13 4.29
N ASP A 315 0.64 -2.67 3.14
CA ASP A 315 0.38 -3.30 1.84
C ASP A 315 1.01 -4.70 1.78
N PHE A 316 0.35 -5.64 1.08
CA PHE A 316 0.87 -6.99 0.81
C PHE A 316 1.15 -7.82 2.09
N VAL A 317 0.43 -7.54 3.17
CA VAL A 317 0.47 -8.33 4.42
C VAL A 317 -0.88 -8.99 4.66
N ILE A 318 -0.87 -10.30 4.85
CA ILE A 318 -2.03 -11.02 5.37
C ILE A 318 -2.10 -10.68 6.86
N ARG A 319 -3.09 -9.88 7.26
CA ARG A 319 -3.21 -9.40 8.65
C ARG A 319 -3.96 -10.36 9.59
N HIS A 320 -5.00 -11.03 9.10
CA HIS A 320 -5.79 -12.01 9.85
C HIS A 320 -6.36 -13.08 8.93
N VAL A 321 -6.24 -14.35 9.32
CA VAL A 321 -6.92 -15.50 8.69
C VAL A 321 -7.38 -16.46 9.76
N GLU A 322 -8.68 -16.71 9.81
CA GLU A 322 -9.32 -17.64 10.73
C GLU A 322 -10.36 -18.48 9.97
N ASP A 323 -10.62 -19.68 10.46
CA ASP A 323 -11.74 -20.50 10.02
C ASP A 323 -12.40 -21.16 11.23
N SER A 324 -13.70 -20.91 11.44
CA SER A 324 -14.47 -21.54 12.52
C SER A 324 -14.78 -23.02 12.26
N GLY A 325 -14.68 -23.46 11.01
CA GLY A 325 -14.87 -24.85 10.60
C GLY A 325 -13.57 -25.50 10.14
N MET A 326 -13.65 -26.26 9.05
CA MET A 326 -12.58 -27.16 8.61
C MET A 326 -12.06 -26.90 7.20
N PHE A 327 -12.53 -25.86 6.51
CA PHE A 327 -12.13 -25.60 5.13
C PHE A 327 -10.65 -25.19 5.02
N LEU A 328 -10.21 -24.17 5.75
CA LEU A 328 -8.80 -23.74 5.75
C LEU A 328 -7.91 -24.66 6.59
N THR A 329 -8.47 -25.40 7.54
CA THR A 329 -7.68 -26.24 8.45
C THR A 329 -7.44 -27.63 7.86
N GLY A 330 -8.46 -28.48 7.87
CA GLY A 330 -8.36 -29.88 7.42
C GLY A 330 -8.48 -30.05 5.91
N TYR A 331 -9.35 -29.30 5.25
CA TYR A 331 -9.65 -29.50 3.83
C TYR A 331 -8.54 -28.96 2.94
N ALA A 332 -8.19 -27.69 3.07
CA ALA A 332 -7.12 -27.03 2.31
C ALA A 332 -5.72 -27.21 2.93
N GLY A 333 -5.62 -27.47 4.24
CA GLY A 333 -4.33 -27.65 4.91
C GLY A 333 -3.52 -26.35 5.06
N ILE A 334 -4.18 -25.22 5.32
CA ILE A 334 -3.52 -23.93 5.56
C ILE A 334 -3.27 -23.71 7.05
N LEU A 335 -4.33 -23.76 7.87
CA LEU A 335 -4.27 -23.49 9.32
C LEU A 335 -4.20 -24.78 10.13
N ASN A 336 -3.47 -24.78 11.24
CA ASN A 336 -3.31 -25.97 12.09
C ASN A 336 -4.45 -26.17 13.12
N GLY A 337 -5.39 -25.24 13.22
CA GLY A 337 -6.53 -25.31 14.13
C GLY A 337 -7.67 -24.37 13.74
N SER A 338 -8.88 -24.69 14.17
CA SER A 338 -10.09 -23.90 13.93
C SER A 338 -10.34 -22.86 15.03
N GLY A 339 -11.05 -21.79 14.67
CA GLY A 339 -11.42 -20.68 15.54
C GLY A 339 -10.25 -19.79 15.95
N ALA A 340 -10.52 -18.80 16.78
CA ALA A 340 -9.56 -17.75 17.16
C ALA A 340 -8.20 -18.25 17.65
N ALA A 341 -8.14 -19.40 18.34
CA ALA A 341 -6.86 -19.96 18.80
C ALA A 341 -5.97 -20.47 17.65
N GLY A 342 -6.58 -20.95 16.57
CA GLY A 342 -5.90 -21.43 15.36
C GLY A 342 -5.73 -20.36 14.28
N ALA A 343 -6.26 -19.16 14.49
CA ALA A 343 -6.14 -18.05 13.54
C ALA A 343 -4.68 -17.64 13.35
N TYR A 344 -4.30 -17.25 12.13
CA TYR A 344 -3.11 -16.45 11.89
C TYR A 344 -3.45 -14.97 12.15
N ASP A 345 -2.67 -14.31 12.99
CA ASP A 345 -2.77 -12.86 13.26
C ASP A 345 -1.37 -12.25 13.16
N PHE A 346 -1.22 -11.18 12.39
CA PHE A 346 0.08 -10.57 12.14
C PHE A 346 0.63 -9.75 13.30
N ASN A 347 -0.17 -9.38 14.31
CA ASN A 347 0.24 -8.57 15.48
C ASN A 347 0.96 -9.38 16.56
N ARG A 348 1.61 -10.48 16.17
CA ARG A 348 2.44 -11.31 17.04
C ARG A 348 3.58 -11.87 16.22
N ALA A 349 4.73 -12.01 16.85
CA ALA A 349 5.82 -12.79 16.29
C ALA A 349 5.43 -14.27 16.17
N ASP A 350 6.09 -14.96 15.24
CA ASP A 350 5.92 -16.38 14.95
C ASP A 350 4.47 -16.80 14.67
N ALA A 351 3.65 -15.90 14.11
CA ALA A 351 2.28 -16.21 13.75
C ALA A 351 2.17 -17.36 12.76
N VAL A 352 3.23 -17.57 11.96
CA VAL A 352 3.38 -18.70 11.02
C VAL A 352 3.34 -20.06 11.71
N ASN A 353 3.55 -20.14 13.03
CA ASN A 353 3.38 -21.38 13.78
C ASN A 353 1.94 -21.91 13.75
N ASN A 354 0.96 -21.07 13.41
CA ASN A 354 -0.44 -21.47 13.23
C ASN A 354 -0.73 -22.05 11.83
N LEU A 355 0.28 -22.15 10.96
CA LEU A 355 0.15 -22.79 9.66
C LEU A 355 0.37 -24.32 9.79
N ALA A 356 -0.45 -25.11 9.10
CA ALA A 356 -0.41 -26.59 9.13
C ALA A 356 0.73 -27.18 8.27
N GLY A 357 1.93 -26.59 8.31
CA GLY A 357 3.00 -26.91 7.37
C GLY A 357 2.77 -26.34 5.96
N ALA A 358 1.77 -25.47 5.80
CA ALA A 358 1.53 -24.71 4.60
C ALA A 358 2.78 -23.92 4.21
N GLN A 359 3.07 -23.85 2.91
CA GLN A 359 4.16 -22.99 2.42
C GLN A 359 3.74 -21.54 2.53
N PHE A 360 4.70 -20.65 2.76
CA PHE A 360 4.42 -19.23 2.78
C PHE A 360 5.55 -18.40 2.15
N ALA A 361 5.23 -17.17 1.79
CA ALA A 361 6.20 -16.18 1.31
C ALA A 361 6.09 -14.92 2.18
N VAL A 362 7.23 -14.47 2.73
CA VAL A 362 7.31 -13.24 3.52
C VAL A 362 6.98 -12.02 2.68
N THR A 363 6.46 -10.97 3.31
CA THR A 363 6.12 -9.72 2.61
C THR A 363 7.39 -9.07 2.03
N PRO A 364 7.36 -8.66 0.74
CA PRO A 364 8.48 -7.99 0.11
C PRO A 364 8.70 -6.57 0.64
N MET A 365 9.81 -5.94 0.25
CA MET A 365 10.03 -4.52 0.51
C MET A 365 8.83 -3.68 0.09
N VAL A 366 8.57 -2.65 0.89
CA VAL A 366 7.64 -1.58 0.56
C VAL A 366 7.97 -1.09 -0.85
N ASN A 367 6.94 -1.00 -1.70
CA ASN A 367 7.06 -0.68 -3.12
C ASN A 367 7.88 -1.70 -3.95
N PRO A 368 7.39 -2.95 -4.12
CA PRO A 368 8.09 -3.99 -4.87
C PRO A 368 8.42 -3.58 -6.33
N SER A 369 7.61 -2.71 -6.93
CA SER A 369 7.91 -2.17 -8.27
C SER A 369 9.18 -1.33 -8.36
N ALA A 370 9.71 -0.85 -7.23
CA ALA A 370 10.99 -0.14 -7.17
C ALA A 370 12.20 -1.06 -7.27
N TYR A 371 12.05 -2.33 -6.89
CA TYR A 371 13.19 -3.24 -6.65
C TYR A 371 13.07 -4.61 -7.30
N ILE A 372 11.94 -4.93 -7.95
CA ILE A 372 11.79 -6.20 -8.66
C ILE A 372 12.92 -6.38 -9.67
N THR A 373 13.49 -7.58 -9.72
CA THR A 373 14.53 -7.92 -10.69
C THR A 373 14.46 -9.39 -11.07
N VAL A 374 15.09 -9.78 -12.18
CA VAL A 374 15.30 -11.20 -12.48
C VAL A 374 16.25 -11.80 -11.44
N ASN A 375 15.96 -13.01 -10.99
CA ASN A 375 16.72 -13.71 -9.95
C ASN A 375 18.23 -13.75 -10.30
N PRO A 376 19.12 -13.26 -9.43
CA PRO A 376 20.56 -13.27 -9.67
C PRO A 376 21.13 -14.66 -10.00
N ALA A 377 20.58 -15.74 -9.42
CA ALA A 377 21.00 -17.09 -9.73
C ALA A 377 20.70 -17.45 -11.20
N ILE A 378 19.54 -17.05 -11.71
CA ILE A 378 19.14 -17.26 -13.13
C ILE A 378 19.99 -16.40 -14.07
N LYS A 379 20.32 -15.17 -13.68
CA LYS A 379 21.25 -14.33 -14.45
C LYS A 379 22.63 -14.96 -14.58
N SER A 380 23.11 -15.61 -13.51
CA SER A 380 24.42 -16.26 -13.48
C SER A 380 24.48 -17.56 -14.28
N ASP A 381 23.37 -18.30 -14.34
CA ASP A 381 23.23 -19.50 -15.16
C ASP A 381 21.86 -19.55 -15.81
N VAL A 382 21.78 -19.09 -17.06
CA VAL A 382 20.54 -19.06 -17.84
C VAL A 382 19.99 -20.45 -18.15
N MET A 383 20.78 -21.52 -17.97
CA MET A 383 20.27 -22.89 -18.07
C MET A 383 19.32 -23.24 -16.92
N SER A 384 19.31 -22.43 -15.85
CA SER A 384 18.37 -22.52 -14.73
C SER A 384 16.98 -21.97 -15.05
N VAL A 385 16.82 -21.23 -16.15
CA VAL A 385 15.48 -20.85 -16.63
C VAL A 385 14.69 -22.14 -16.80
N ALA A 386 13.52 -22.27 -16.21
CA ALA A 386 12.75 -23.49 -16.26
C ALA A 386 11.89 -23.54 -17.53
N ALA A 387 11.93 -24.64 -18.29
CA ALA A 387 11.17 -24.77 -19.55
C ALA A 387 10.51 -26.16 -19.75
N GLY A 388 10.61 -27.04 -18.76
CA GLY A 388 9.97 -28.35 -18.77
C GLY A 388 9.36 -28.68 -17.41
N PHE A 389 8.39 -29.59 -17.40
CA PHE A 389 7.83 -30.18 -16.17
C PHE A 389 8.28 -31.64 -16.09
N THR A 390 8.49 -32.13 -14.88
CA THR A 390 8.76 -33.55 -14.61
C THR A 390 7.50 -34.40 -14.66
#